data_AF-A0A378B409-F1
#
_entry.id   AF-A0A378B409-F1
#
_cell.length_a   1.000
_cell.length_b   1.000
_cell.length_c   1.000
_cell.angle_alpha   90.00
_cell.angle_beta   90.00
_cell.angle_gamma   90.00
#
_symmetry.space_group_name_H-M   'P 1'
#
loop_
_entity.id
_entity.type
_entity.pdbx_description
1 polymer ?
#
loop_
_entity_poly.entity_id
_entity_poly.type
_entity_poly.pdbx_seq_one_letter_code
_entity_poly.pdbx_strand_id
1 'polypeptide(L)'
;MWQVELTPFTDTDRAIATSIVDAVDDTGYLTIQIEDIVDSIGDDEIGLEEVEAVLKRIQRFDPVGVAAKDLRDCLLIQLSQFAKETPWLEEARLIISDHLDLLANHDFRTLMRVTRLKEEVLKEAVNLIQSWILALASPFRPANRNMSSRMCWCAR
;
A
#
# COMPACT_ATOMS: atom_id res chain seq x y z
N MET A 1 -11.53 -6.70 9.73
CA MET A 1 -12.69 -5.93 10.24
C MET A 1 -12.41 -5.12 11.50
N TRP A 2 -11.65 -5.57 12.51
CA TRP A 2 -11.42 -4.79 13.74
C TRP A 2 -10.89 -3.35 13.53
N GLN A 3 -10.06 -3.10 12.52
CA GLN A 3 -9.52 -1.75 12.26
C GLN A 3 -10.58 -0.76 11.75
N VAL A 4 -11.56 -1.24 10.97
CA VAL A 4 -12.71 -0.42 10.53
C VAL A 4 -13.62 -0.09 11.71
N GLU A 5 -13.78 -1.03 12.65
CA GLU A 5 -14.59 -0.83 13.86
C GLU A 5 -13.93 0.14 14.86
N LEU A 6 -12.60 0.14 14.96
CA LEU A 6 -11.84 1.04 15.86
C LEU A 6 -11.57 2.43 15.26
N THR A 7 -11.79 2.61 13.96
CA THR A 7 -11.62 3.91 13.31
C THR A 7 -12.91 4.71 13.44
N PRO A 8 -12.86 5.99 13.88
CA PRO A 8 -14.04 6.85 13.94
C PRO A 8 -14.44 7.24 12.52
N PHE A 9 -15.22 6.37 11.91
CA PHE A 9 -15.86 6.55 10.61
C PHE A 9 -17.32 6.96 10.82
N THR A 10 -17.82 7.83 9.94
CA THR A 10 -19.26 8.03 9.80
C THR A 10 -19.93 6.74 9.32
N ASP A 11 -21.27 6.65 9.42
CA ASP A 11 -21.98 5.47 8.92
C ASP A 11 -21.76 5.28 7.40
N THR A 12 -21.65 6.38 6.66
CA THR A 12 -21.30 6.42 5.24
C THR A 12 -19.87 5.93 4.99
N ASP A 13 -18.87 6.46 5.70
CA ASP A 13 -17.47 6.02 5.60
C ASP A 13 -17.32 4.53 5.90
N ARG A 14 -18.11 4.01 6.85
CA ARG A 14 -18.10 2.60 7.22
C ARG A 14 -18.63 1.72 6.09
N ALA A 15 -19.69 2.15 5.41
CA ALA A 15 -20.22 1.46 4.24
C ALA A 15 -19.18 1.43 3.12
N ILE A 16 -18.56 2.56 2.81
CA ILE A 16 -17.46 2.68 1.85
C ILE A 16 -16.31 1.75 2.24
N ALA A 17 -15.89 1.78 3.50
CA ALA A 17 -14.76 0.98 3.97
C ALA A 17 -15.04 -0.52 3.89
N THR A 18 -16.27 -0.94 4.17
CA THR A 18 -16.70 -2.33 4.04
C THR A 18 -16.65 -2.77 2.58
N SER A 19 -17.20 -1.94 1.67
CA SER A 19 -17.16 -2.22 0.23
C SER A 19 -15.73 -2.32 -0.32
N ILE A 20 -14.83 -1.45 0.13
CA ILE A 20 -13.40 -1.51 -0.26
C ILE A 20 -12.79 -2.82 0.21
N VAL A 21 -12.98 -3.17 1.49
CA VAL A 21 -12.39 -4.37 2.10
C VAL A 21 -12.92 -5.66 1.44
N ASP A 22 -14.20 -5.70 1.08
CA ASP A 22 -14.80 -6.83 0.36
C ASP A 22 -14.29 -6.95 -1.09
N ALA A 23 -13.81 -5.85 -1.67
CA ALA A 23 -13.22 -5.83 -3.00
C ALA A 23 -11.72 -6.15 -3.04
N VAL A 24 -11.08 -6.35 -1.88
CA VAL A 24 -9.69 -6.79 -1.77
C VAL A 24 -9.60 -8.30 -1.93
N ASP A 25 -8.70 -8.77 -2.79
CA ASP A 25 -8.45 -10.20 -2.98
C ASP A 25 -7.56 -10.83 -1.90
N ASP A 26 -7.38 -12.15 -1.96
CA ASP A 26 -6.51 -12.91 -1.06
C ASP A 26 -5.03 -12.46 -1.11
N THR A 27 -4.63 -11.71 -2.15
CA THR A 27 -3.28 -11.17 -2.31
C THR A 27 -3.13 -9.76 -1.74
N GLY A 28 -4.23 -9.12 -1.34
CA GLY A 28 -4.25 -7.79 -0.73
C GLY A 28 -4.43 -6.64 -1.73
N TYR A 29 -4.72 -6.92 -3.01
CA TYR A 29 -4.93 -5.91 -4.04
C TYR A 29 -6.42 -5.63 -4.29
N LEU A 30 -6.72 -4.40 -4.67
CA LEU A 30 -8.08 -3.99 -5.03
C LEU A 30 -8.44 -4.53 -6.42
N THR A 31 -9.55 -5.24 -6.51
CA THR A 31 -9.96 -5.91 -7.77
C THR A 31 -10.86 -5.06 -8.67
N ILE A 32 -11.47 -4.01 -8.13
CA ILE A 32 -12.41 -3.11 -8.82
C ILE A 32 -11.90 -1.68 -8.84
N GLN A 33 -12.42 -0.84 -9.74
CA GLN A 33 -12.05 0.58 -9.78
C GLN A 33 -12.82 1.38 -8.71
N ILE A 34 -12.33 2.59 -8.41
CA ILE A 34 -12.93 3.45 -7.38
C ILE A 34 -14.32 3.91 -7.84
N GLU A 35 -14.47 4.12 -9.13
CA GLU A 35 -15.72 4.46 -9.81
C GLU A 35 -16.76 3.35 -9.60
N ASP A 36 -16.37 2.08 -9.74
CA ASP A 36 -17.27 0.94 -9.51
C ASP A 36 -17.73 0.85 -8.04
N ILE A 37 -16.87 1.27 -7.10
CA ILE A 37 -17.20 1.32 -5.67
C ILE A 37 -18.25 2.40 -5.42
N VAL A 38 -18.09 3.59 -5.99
CA VAL A 38 -19.08 4.68 -5.92
C VAL A 38 -20.43 4.20 -6.46
N ASP A 39 -20.42 3.62 -7.67
CA ASP A 39 -21.63 3.11 -8.33
C ASP A 39 -22.32 2.00 -7.51
N SER A 40 -21.54 1.17 -6.81
CA SER A 40 -22.07 0.09 -5.97
C SER A 40 -22.78 0.58 -4.71
N ILE A 41 -22.39 1.74 -4.17
CA ILE A 41 -23.03 2.34 -3.00
C ILE A 41 -24.35 2.99 -3.39
N GLY A 42 -24.44 3.53 -4.62
CA GLY A 42 -25.69 4.03 -5.20
C GLY A 42 -26.25 5.28 -4.49
N ASP A 43 -25.37 6.05 -3.82
CA ASP A 43 -25.71 7.30 -3.15
C ASP A 43 -25.10 8.48 -3.90
N ASP A 44 -25.96 9.35 -4.44
CA ASP A 44 -25.56 10.52 -5.23
C ASP A 44 -24.82 11.59 -4.40
N GLU A 45 -24.88 11.51 -3.06
CA GLU A 45 -24.14 12.40 -2.16
C GLU A 45 -22.66 11.99 -2.02
N ILE A 46 -22.32 10.72 -2.31
CA ILE A 46 -20.96 10.19 -2.17
C ILE A 46 -20.19 10.41 -3.47
N GLY A 47 -19.27 11.36 -3.42
CA GLY A 47 -18.34 11.61 -4.52
C GLY A 47 -17.13 10.67 -4.52
N LEU A 48 -16.44 10.62 -5.66
CA LEU A 48 -15.14 9.93 -5.81
C LEU A 48 -14.12 10.38 -4.75
N GLU A 49 -14.12 11.66 -4.38
CA GLU A 49 -13.19 12.22 -3.39
C GLU A 49 -13.36 11.60 -1.99
N GLU A 50 -14.59 11.25 -1.61
CA GLU A 50 -14.89 10.65 -0.31
C GLU A 50 -14.43 9.19 -0.28
N VAL A 51 -14.70 8.43 -1.33
CA VAL A 51 -14.20 7.06 -1.48
C VAL A 51 -12.67 7.03 -1.50
N GLU A 52 -12.03 7.98 -2.19
CA GLU A 52 -10.57 8.12 -2.15
C GLU A 52 -10.03 8.42 -0.75
N ALA A 53 -10.72 9.26 0.02
CA ALA A 53 -10.31 9.60 1.38
C ALA A 53 -10.36 8.38 2.30
N VAL A 54 -11.44 7.60 2.22
CA VAL A 54 -11.60 6.35 2.98
C VAL A 54 -10.58 5.30 2.51
N LEU A 55 -10.38 5.15 1.20
CA LEU A 55 -9.39 4.24 0.63
C LEU A 55 -7.98 4.56 1.12
N LYS A 56 -7.56 5.83 1.09
CA LYS A 56 -6.25 6.27 1.61
C LYS A 56 -6.08 5.96 3.10
N ARG A 57 -7.18 5.90 3.86
CA ARG A 57 -7.16 5.55 5.29
C ARG A 57 -7.03 4.05 5.50
N ILE A 58 -7.74 3.25 4.70
CA ILE A 58 -7.63 1.78 4.69
C ILE A 58 -6.25 1.33 4.23
N GLN A 59 -5.68 1.97 3.21
CA GLN A 59 -4.32 1.68 2.73
C GLN A 59 -3.22 1.87 3.79
N ARG A 60 -3.53 2.58 4.89
CA ARG A 60 -2.63 2.76 6.05
C ARG A 60 -2.88 1.77 7.18
N PHE A 61 -3.82 0.83 7.01
CA PHE A 61 -4.06 -0.24 7.96
C PHE A 61 -2.89 -1.24 7.98
N ASP A 62 -2.95 -2.21 8.89
CA ASP A 62 -1.93 -3.25 9.03
C ASP A 62 -2.46 -4.55 8.41
N PRO A 63 -1.90 -5.02 7.27
CA PRO A 63 -0.64 -4.61 6.65
C PRO A 63 -0.72 -3.34 5.79
N VAL A 64 0.37 -2.56 5.82
CA VAL A 64 0.48 -1.29 5.07
C VAL A 64 0.50 -1.54 3.57
N GLY A 65 -0.35 -0.81 2.84
CA GLY A 65 -0.52 -0.97 1.40
C GLY A 65 -1.59 -1.99 1.02
N VAL A 66 -2.40 -2.46 1.97
CA VAL A 66 -3.63 -3.23 1.67
C VAL A 66 -4.59 -2.39 0.81
N ALA A 67 -5.31 -3.02 -0.11
CA ALA A 67 -6.17 -2.33 -1.08
C ALA A 67 -5.41 -1.38 -2.02
N ALA A 68 -4.13 -1.64 -2.27
CA ALA A 68 -3.41 -1.02 -3.38
C ALA A 68 -3.93 -1.57 -4.72
N LYS A 69 -3.84 -0.77 -5.79
CA LYS A 69 -4.23 -1.21 -7.14
C LYS A 69 -3.19 -2.17 -7.74
N ASP A 70 -1.92 -1.94 -7.43
CA ASP A 70 -0.81 -2.75 -7.89
C ASP A 70 0.35 -2.74 -6.88
N LEU A 71 1.41 -3.47 -7.19
CA LEU A 71 2.64 -3.52 -6.39
C LEU A 71 3.31 -2.14 -6.28
N ARG A 72 3.20 -1.30 -7.32
CA ARG A 72 3.82 0.02 -7.35
C ARG A 72 3.16 0.93 -6.32
N ASP A 73 1.83 1.01 -6.35
CA ASP A 73 1.02 1.74 -5.38
C ASP A 73 1.28 1.24 -3.96
N CYS A 74 1.31 -0.09 -3.77
CA CYS A 74 1.62 -0.70 -2.47
C CYS A 74 2.96 -0.21 -1.91
N LEU A 75 4.03 -0.26 -2.72
CA LEU A 75 5.36 0.20 -2.32
C LEU A 75 5.39 1.72 -2.09
N LEU A 76 4.70 2.51 -2.91
CA LEU A 76 4.63 3.97 -2.72
C LEU A 76 3.89 4.35 -1.43
N ILE A 77 2.81 3.65 -1.09
CA ILE A 77 2.07 3.84 0.17
C ILE A 77 2.98 3.55 1.36
N GLN A 78 3.75 2.47 1.31
CA GLN A 78 4.71 2.13 2.35
C GLN A 78 5.81 3.18 2.50
N LEU A 79 6.39 3.65 1.39
CA LEU A 79 7.37 4.73 1.40
C LEU A 79 6.80 6.02 1.98
N SER A 80 5.51 6.31 1.76
CA SER A 80 4.86 7.51 2.28
C SER A 80 4.75 7.55 3.82
N GLN A 81 4.94 6.42 4.50
CA GLN A 81 4.95 6.37 5.97
C GLN A 81 6.26 6.86 6.58
N PHE A 82 7.32 6.97 5.78
CA PHE A 82 8.62 7.41 6.26
C PHE A 82 8.70 8.91 6.47
N ALA A 83 9.55 9.29 7.42
CA ALA A 83 9.97 10.67 7.58
C ALA A 83 10.69 11.13 6.30
N LYS A 84 10.41 12.34 5.84
CA LYS A 84 10.97 12.89 4.59
C LYS A 84 12.49 13.04 4.65
N GLU A 85 13.04 13.02 5.85
CA GLU A 85 14.47 13.09 6.15
C GLU A 85 15.18 11.74 5.96
N THR A 86 14.45 10.68 5.63
CA THR A 86 15.03 9.34 5.41
C THR A 86 15.98 9.40 4.21
N PRO A 87 17.26 9.02 4.39
CA PRO A 87 18.22 9.00 3.28
C PRO A 87 17.75 8.10 2.13
N TRP A 88 17.98 8.53 0.90
CA TRP A 88 17.65 7.79 -0.33
C TRP A 88 16.15 7.54 -0.59
N LEU A 89 15.26 8.16 0.20
CA LEU A 89 13.81 7.97 0.08
C LEU A 89 13.26 8.52 -1.23
N GLU A 90 13.70 9.71 -1.63
CA GLU A 90 13.25 10.35 -2.88
C GLU A 90 13.76 9.58 -4.11
N GLU A 91 14.99 9.09 -4.06
CA GLU A 91 15.56 8.23 -5.08
C GLU A 91 14.83 6.89 -5.17
N ALA A 92 14.52 6.27 -4.03
CA ALA A 92 13.74 5.03 -3.99
C ALA A 92 12.32 5.23 -4.53
N ARG A 93 11.67 6.34 -4.16
CA ARG A 93 10.35 6.74 -4.65
C ARG A 93 10.36 6.92 -6.17
N LEU A 94 11.38 7.59 -6.73
CA LEU A 94 11.55 7.76 -8.17
C LEU A 94 11.73 6.42 -8.89
N ILE A 95 12.56 5.53 -8.34
CA ILE A 95 12.79 4.20 -8.93
C ILE A 95 11.48 3.40 -8.95
N ILE A 96 10.70 3.43 -7.86
CA ILE A 96 9.43 2.72 -7.79
C ILE A 96 8.38 3.37 -8.69
N SER A 97 8.26 4.70 -8.72
CA SER A 97 7.22 5.37 -9.50
C SER A 97 7.40 5.18 -11.00
N ASP A 98 8.64 5.24 -11.50
CA ASP A 98 8.89 5.35 -12.94
C ASP A 98 9.66 4.14 -13.52
N HIS A 99 10.36 3.38 -12.68
CA HIS A 99 11.35 2.39 -13.12
C HIS A 99 11.29 1.04 -12.40
N LEU A 100 10.16 0.71 -11.79
CA LEU A 100 9.96 -0.58 -11.09
C LEU A 100 10.26 -1.78 -12.00
N ASP A 101 9.90 -1.69 -13.28
CA ASP A 101 10.16 -2.73 -14.28
C ASP A 101 11.66 -2.97 -14.51
N LEU A 102 12.47 -1.91 -14.48
CA LEU A 102 13.92 -2.03 -14.60
C LEU A 102 14.53 -2.66 -13.35
N LEU A 103 13.99 -2.34 -12.18
CA LEU A 103 14.39 -2.95 -10.91
C LEU A 103 14.06 -4.44 -10.90
N ALA A 104 12.87 -4.83 -11.34
CA ALA A 104 12.43 -6.22 -11.45
C ALA A 104 13.31 -7.03 -12.43
N ASN A 105 13.78 -6.40 -13.50
CA ASN A 105 14.69 -7.01 -14.47
C ASN A 105 16.17 -6.95 -14.07
N HIS A 106 16.50 -6.42 -12.88
CA HIS A 106 17.88 -6.19 -12.42
C HIS A 106 18.74 -5.35 -13.39
N ASP A 107 18.12 -4.48 -14.21
CA ASP A 107 18.84 -3.62 -15.16
C ASP A 107 19.34 -2.32 -14.49
N PHE A 108 20.33 -2.49 -13.61
CA PHE A 108 20.97 -1.37 -12.91
C PHE A 108 21.68 -0.40 -13.85
N ARG A 109 22.13 -0.88 -15.03
CA ARG A 109 22.85 -0.04 -15.99
C ARG A 109 21.92 0.98 -16.63
N THR A 110 20.72 0.56 -17.01
CA THR A 110 19.70 1.46 -17.54
C THR A 110 19.15 2.36 -16.43
N LEU A 111 18.91 1.82 -15.22
CA LEU A 111 18.52 2.62 -14.06
C LEU A 111 19.47 3.79 -13.79
N MET A 112 20.78 3.56 -13.75
CA MET A 112 21.78 4.65 -13.56
C MET A 112 21.69 5.71 -14.64
N ARG A 113 21.44 5.32 -15.90
CA ARG A 113 21.35 6.27 -17.02
C ARG A 113 20.10 7.14 -16.95
N VAL A 114 18.95 6.55 -16.60
CA VAL A 114 17.67 7.26 -16.59
C VAL A 114 17.53 8.11 -15.31
N THR A 115 17.85 7.54 -14.15
CA THR A 115 17.80 8.26 -12.86
C THR A 115 18.93 9.28 -12.69
N ARG A 116 20.02 9.16 -13.48
CA ARG A 116 21.25 9.97 -13.37
C ARG A 116 21.92 9.90 -12.01
N LEU A 117 21.61 8.87 -11.22
CA LEU A 117 22.20 8.63 -9.91
C LEU A 117 23.58 8.00 -10.05
N LYS A 118 24.46 8.29 -9.08
CA LYS A 118 25.74 7.58 -8.94
C LYS A 118 25.49 6.14 -8.50
N GLU A 119 26.38 5.23 -8.87
CA GLU A 119 26.26 3.80 -8.55
C GLU A 119 26.08 3.55 -7.04
N GLU A 120 26.82 4.25 -6.19
CA GLU A 120 26.73 4.14 -4.73
C GLU A 120 25.33 4.52 -4.22
N VAL A 121 24.80 5.64 -4.71
CA VAL A 121 23.46 6.13 -4.32
C VAL A 121 22.37 5.17 -4.80
N LEU A 122 22.50 4.65 -6.03
CA LEU A 122 21.55 3.68 -6.57
C LEU A 122 21.55 2.38 -5.74
N LYS A 123 22.74 1.88 -5.34
CA LYS A 123 22.84 0.68 -4.50
C LYS A 123 22.14 0.89 -3.15
N GLU A 124 22.36 2.02 -2.49
CA GLU A 124 21.69 2.31 -1.22
C GLU A 124 20.18 2.44 -1.38
N ALA A 125 19.70 3.13 -2.42
CA ALA A 125 18.27 3.22 -2.72
C ALA A 125 17.64 1.84 -3.02
N VAL A 126 18.34 0.98 -3.76
CA VAL A 126 17.88 -0.38 -4.04
C VAL A 126 17.89 -1.26 -2.78
N ASN A 127 18.94 -1.17 -1.96
CA ASN A 127 19.03 -1.88 -0.68
C ASN A 127 17.90 -1.45 0.26
N LEU A 128 17.61 -0.15 0.30
CA LEU A 128 16.47 0.41 0.97
C LEU A 128 15.22 -0.34 0.46
N ILE A 129 14.87 -0.24 -0.83
CA ILE A 129 13.70 -0.90 -1.46
C ILE A 129 13.61 -2.41 -1.11
N GLN A 130 14.70 -3.16 -1.25
CA GLN A 130 14.74 -4.61 -0.98
C GLN A 130 14.51 -4.96 0.49
N SER A 131 15.01 -4.15 1.42
CA SER A 131 14.77 -4.32 2.85
C SER A 131 13.26 -4.25 3.16
N TRP A 132 12.54 -3.31 2.54
CA TRP A 132 11.08 -3.18 2.70
C TRP A 132 10.33 -4.35 2.07
N ILE A 133 10.68 -4.74 0.84
CA ILE A 133 10.04 -5.90 0.17
C ILE A 133 10.19 -7.16 1.04
N LEU A 134 11.35 -7.35 1.69
CA LEU A 134 11.59 -8.50 2.56
C LEU A 134 10.84 -8.41 3.89
N ALA A 135 10.60 -7.19 4.41
CA ALA A 135 9.75 -6.96 5.58
C ALA A 135 8.29 -7.30 5.31
N LEU A 136 7.80 -7.09 4.07
CA LEU A 136 6.47 -7.53 3.63
C LEU A 136 6.38 -9.05 3.45
N ALA A 137 7.46 -9.69 3.01
CA ALA A 137 7.50 -11.13 2.72
C ALA A 137 7.70 -12.03 3.95
N SER A 138 7.97 -11.46 5.13
CA SER A 138 8.00 -12.23 6.38
C SER A 138 6.57 -12.54 6.83
N PRO A 139 6.25 -13.79 7.23
CA PRO A 139 4.94 -14.11 7.75
C PRO A 139 4.67 -13.20 8.95
N PHE A 140 3.60 -12.41 8.82
CA PHE A 140 2.93 -11.60 9.83
C PHE A 140 3.25 -12.13 11.24
N ARG A 141 4.27 -11.54 11.91
CA ARG A 141 4.57 -11.86 13.31
C ARG A 141 3.81 -10.86 14.17
N PRO A 142 2.64 -11.21 14.74
CA PRO A 142 1.97 -10.32 15.66
C PRO A 142 2.89 -10.09 16.87
N ALA A 143 3.15 -8.82 17.17
CA ALA A 143 3.98 -8.40 18.31
C ALA A 143 3.33 -8.65 19.68
N ASN A 144 2.13 -9.24 19.74
CA ASN A 144 1.42 -9.45 21.00
C ASN A 144 0.72 -10.83 21.03
N ARG A 145 1.15 -11.70 21.95
CA ARG A 145 0.70 -13.10 22.07
C ARG A 145 -0.66 -13.27 22.77
N ASN A 146 -1.32 -12.17 23.16
CA ASN A 146 -2.50 -12.18 24.02
C ASN A 146 -3.71 -11.39 23.47
N MET A 147 -3.92 -11.36 22.16
CA MET A 147 -5.21 -10.90 21.61
C MET A 147 -5.92 -12.07 20.91
N SER A 148 -7.12 -12.34 21.42
CA SER A 148 -8.06 -13.40 21.05
C SER A 148 -8.10 -13.70 19.54
N SER A 149 -7.95 -14.99 19.24
CA SER A 149 -7.76 -15.67 17.96
C SER A 149 -8.88 -15.52 16.90
N ARG A 150 -9.41 -14.33 16.62
CA ARG A 150 -10.54 -14.19 15.67
C ARG A 150 -10.36 -13.22 14.50
N MET A 151 -9.23 -12.53 14.35
CA MET A 151 -9.06 -11.65 13.19
C MET A 151 -7.65 -11.74 12.58
N CYS A 152 -7.32 -12.91 12.06
CA CYS A 152 -6.31 -13.04 11.01
C CYS A 152 -7.03 -12.91 9.67
N TRP A 153 -6.88 -11.77 8.99
CA TRP A 153 -7.42 -11.58 7.63
C TRP A 153 -6.64 -12.36 6.55
N CYS A 154 -5.73 -13.27 6.93
CA CYS A 154 -5.02 -14.18 6.01
C CYS A 154 -5.00 -15.65 6.45
N ALA A 155 -5.91 -16.12 7.29
CA ALA A 155 -5.96 -17.56 7.59
C ALA A 155 -7.39 -18.02 7.84
N ARG A 156 -7.83 -18.95 6.98
CA ARG A 156 -8.82 -19.96 7.33
C ARG A 156 -8.45 -20.65 8.65
#